data_AF-A0A7S3KXD2-F1
#
_entry.id   AF-A0A7S3KXD2-F1
#
_cell.length_a   1.000
_cell.length_b   1.000
_cell.length_c   1.000
_cell.angle_alpha   90.00
_cell.angle_beta   90.00
_cell.angle_gamma   90.00
#
_symmetry.space_group_name_H-M   'P 1'
#
loop_
_entity.id
_entity.type
_entity.pdbx_description
1 polymer ?
#
loop_
_entity_poly.entity_id
_entity_poly.type
_entity_poly.pdbx_seq_one_letter_code
_entity_poly.pdbx_strand_id
1 'polypeptide(L)'
;MQMEPEQLEMYLMYKAMKIVDPKIDKVMSCPFCKYFEVWTIDNSANFFYCRKEGCQKGSCSVCFKEFKVPKGMAVTEDELEEMKSEGGMMSHYKCYEHKDIKEAWEDALEKGTKRCCPECKVGGVKDDACTHMICDNCNTTWCYLCGKKEANCDKSDPNGNIYRHNDDWNTNSKRCPMYLTQIGQVDERWSTASDEEAKAFFHKLLTYKSLKNFFKKHKSKEFKNLCKVFPSVANHGLDLKELKRMDLTIIKR
;
A
#
# COMPACT_ATOMS: atom_id res chain seq x y z
N MET A 1 16.69 24.43 29.03
CA MET A 1 15.59 24.86 28.13
C MET A 1 14.68 23.65 27.98
N GLN A 2 13.46 23.71 28.50
CA GLN A 2 12.51 22.59 28.44
C GLN A 2 11.74 22.76 27.12
N MET A 3 11.72 21.72 26.30
CA MET A 3 10.97 21.75 25.03
C MET A 3 9.49 21.56 25.33
N GLU A 4 8.63 22.29 24.63
CA GLU A 4 7.18 22.05 24.65
C GLU A 4 6.87 20.67 24.04
N PRO A 5 5.73 20.04 24.37
CA PRO A 5 5.40 18.68 23.92
C PRO A 5 5.50 18.48 22.40
N GLU A 6 5.01 19.46 21.63
CA GLU A 6 5.07 19.46 20.16
C GLU A 6 6.50 19.59 19.62
N GLN A 7 7.33 20.38 20.29
CA GLN A 7 8.75 20.54 19.94
C GLN A 7 9.54 19.28 20.26
N LEU A 8 9.22 18.62 21.37
CA LEU A 8 9.81 17.34 21.74
C LEU A 8 9.41 16.25 20.73
N GLU A 9 8.15 16.18 20.31
CA GLU A 9 7.68 15.24 19.30
C GLU A 9 8.41 15.46 17.96
N MET A 10 8.48 16.70 17.49
CA MET A 10 9.21 17.05 16.26
C MET A 10 10.70 16.73 16.35
N TYR A 11 11.33 16.99 17.50
CA TYR A 11 12.74 16.66 17.75
C TYR A 11 12.98 15.15 17.74
N LEU A 12 12.11 14.37 18.39
CA LEU A 12 12.20 12.90 18.40
C LEU A 12 11.99 12.32 17.01
N MET A 13 11.04 12.85 16.23
CA MET A 13 10.82 12.46 14.84
C MET A 13 12.05 12.78 13.97
N TYR A 14 12.60 13.99 14.07
CA TYR A 14 13.80 14.38 13.31
C TYR A 14 15.00 13.50 13.67
N LYS A 15 15.18 13.19 14.95
CA LYS A 15 16.23 12.29 15.44
C LYS A 15 16.03 10.87 14.91
N ALA A 16 14.80 10.37 14.90
CA ALA A 16 14.49 9.06 14.32
C ALA A 16 14.78 9.02 12.82
N MET A 17 14.40 10.03 12.04
CA MET A 17 14.68 10.12 10.59
C MET A 17 16.17 10.20 10.27
N LYS A 18 16.99 10.74 11.18
CA LYS A 18 18.46 10.77 11.05
C LYS A 18 19.12 9.43 11.35
N ILE A 19 18.47 8.58 12.14
CA ILE A 19 18.99 7.29 12.60
C ILE A 19 18.51 6.16 11.69
N VAL A 20 17.24 6.20 11.27
CA VAL A 20 16.63 5.17 10.44
C VAL A 20 16.88 5.51 8.97
N ASP A 21 17.78 4.77 8.33
CA ASP A 21 17.94 4.82 6.88
C ASP A 21 17.03 3.75 6.25
N PRO A 22 15.94 4.12 5.56
CA PRO A 22 14.99 3.17 4.98
C PRO A 22 15.62 2.23 3.92
N LYS A 23 16.86 2.47 3.49
CA LYS A 23 17.59 1.56 2.58
C LYS A 23 18.25 0.39 3.30
N ILE A 24 18.53 0.51 4.59
CA ILE A 24 19.24 -0.51 5.38
C ILE A 24 18.49 -0.90 6.65
N ASP A 25 17.55 -0.06 7.10
CA ASP A 25 16.78 -0.25 8.33
C ASP A 25 15.30 -0.51 8.02
N LYS A 26 14.68 -1.29 8.90
CA LYS A 26 13.25 -1.59 8.92
C LYS A 26 12.73 -1.38 10.33
N VAL A 27 11.69 -0.56 10.45
CA VAL A 27 10.94 -0.42 11.71
C VAL A 27 10.03 -1.64 11.87
N MET A 28 10.20 -2.35 12.98
CA MET A 28 9.44 -3.53 13.34
C MET A 28 8.59 -3.21 14.58
N SER A 29 7.27 -3.29 14.44
CA SER A 29 6.34 -2.94 15.51
C SER A 29 5.66 -4.19 16.08
N CYS A 30 5.47 -4.21 17.39
CA CYS A 30 4.65 -5.22 18.04
C CYS A 30 3.19 -5.08 17.60
N PRO A 31 2.53 -6.14 17.10
CA PRO A 31 1.13 -6.03 16.69
C PRO A 31 0.15 -5.94 17.88
N PHE A 32 0.63 -6.09 19.11
CA PHE A 32 -0.20 -6.16 20.32
C PHE A 32 -0.02 -4.95 21.26
N CYS A 33 0.97 -4.08 21.03
CA CYS A 33 1.19 -2.88 21.84
C CYS A 33 2.02 -1.84 21.07
N LYS A 34 2.25 -0.66 21.66
CA LYS A 34 3.01 0.44 21.03
C LYS A 34 4.54 0.24 20.97
N TYR A 35 5.05 -0.94 21.31
CA TYR A 35 6.49 -1.22 21.29
C TYR A 35 6.98 -1.42 19.85
N PHE A 36 8.15 -0.89 19.52
CA PHE A 36 8.81 -1.09 18.23
C PHE A 36 10.32 -1.16 18.40
N GLU A 37 10.99 -1.75 17.41
CA GLU A 37 12.44 -1.82 17.27
C GLU A 37 12.84 -1.42 15.85
N VAL A 38 14.10 -1.05 15.66
CA VAL A 38 14.68 -0.84 14.33
C VAL A 38 15.63 -2.00 14.07
N TRP A 39 15.39 -2.74 12.99
CA TRP A 39 16.21 -3.86 12.55
C TRP A 39 16.93 -3.50 11.26
N THR A 40 18.15 -3.99 11.07
CA THR A 40 18.79 -3.93 9.76
C THR A 40 18.17 -4.98 8.84
N ILE A 41 18.03 -4.68 7.55
CA ILE A 41 17.34 -5.53 6.56
C ILE A 41 18.03 -6.90 6.43
N ASP A 42 19.36 -6.92 6.52
CA ASP A 42 20.20 -8.12 6.51
C ASP A 42 20.02 -9.01 7.76
N ASN A 43 19.57 -8.45 8.87
CA ASN A 43 19.31 -9.15 10.13
C ASN A 43 17.80 -9.34 10.38
N SER A 44 16.98 -9.34 9.32
CA SER A 44 15.53 -9.45 9.48
C SER A 44 15.11 -10.87 9.86
N ALA A 45 14.93 -11.10 11.16
CA ALA A 45 14.46 -12.36 11.70
C ALA A 45 13.01 -12.68 11.26
N ASN A 46 12.68 -13.97 11.22
CA ASN A 46 11.32 -14.44 10.88
C ASN A 46 10.29 -14.07 11.96
N PHE A 47 10.76 -13.71 13.16
CA PHE A 47 9.99 -13.60 14.38
C PHE A 47 10.34 -12.34 15.16
N PHE A 48 9.32 -11.59 15.55
CA PHE A 48 9.43 -10.43 16.42
C PHE A 48 9.06 -10.79 17.85
N TYR A 49 9.93 -10.48 18.80
CA TYR A 49 9.72 -10.70 20.23
C TYR A 49 9.63 -9.35 20.94
N CYS A 50 8.47 -9.03 21.50
CA CYS A 50 8.27 -7.76 22.17
C CYS A 50 9.07 -7.69 23.47
N ARG A 51 9.93 -6.68 23.67
CA ARG A 51 10.67 -6.51 24.94
C ARG A 51 9.96 -5.63 25.97
N LYS A 52 8.78 -5.09 25.62
CA LYS A 52 7.99 -4.29 26.56
C LYS A 52 7.48 -5.16 27.69
N GLU A 53 7.79 -4.74 28.92
CA GLU A 53 7.25 -5.33 30.14
C GLU A 53 5.72 -5.38 30.09
N GLY A 54 5.14 -6.51 30.48
CA GLY A 54 3.71 -6.79 30.41
C GLY A 54 3.19 -7.25 29.04
N CYS A 55 3.95 -7.12 27.95
CA CYS A 55 3.58 -7.70 26.65
C CYS A 55 4.33 -9.00 26.38
N GLN A 56 5.64 -8.95 26.11
CA GLN A 56 6.52 -10.13 25.93
C GLN A 56 6.04 -11.22 24.93
N LYS A 57 5.11 -10.88 24.04
CA LYS A 57 4.57 -11.80 23.02
C LYS A 57 5.53 -11.99 21.84
N GLY A 58 5.56 -13.21 21.30
CA GLY A 58 6.18 -13.54 20.02
C GLY A 58 5.17 -13.38 18.87
N SER A 59 5.62 -12.86 17.73
CA SER A 59 4.79 -12.74 16.52
C SER A 59 5.59 -12.98 15.24
N CYS A 60 4.94 -13.55 14.23
CA CYS A 60 5.56 -13.71 12.91
C CYS A 60 5.70 -12.33 12.25
N SER A 61 6.90 -12.00 11.73
CA SER A 61 7.16 -10.72 11.07
C SER A 61 6.44 -10.54 9.72
N VAL A 62 5.78 -11.59 9.22
CA VAL A 62 5.11 -11.61 7.91
C VAL A 62 3.59 -11.59 8.04
N CYS A 63 3.00 -12.40 8.94
CA CYS A 63 1.54 -12.46 9.14
C CYS A 63 1.05 -11.82 10.43
N PHE A 64 1.96 -11.37 11.30
CA PHE A 64 1.66 -10.70 12.57
C PHE A 64 0.85 -11.50 13.58
N LYS A 65 0.66 -12.82 13.35
CA LYS A 65 -0.01 -13.71 14.30
C LYS A 65 0.89 -14.00 15.50
N GLU A 66 0.25 -14.11 16.66
CA GLU A 66 0.89 -14.51 17.92
C GLU A 66 1.32 -15.97 17.86
N PHE A 67 2.46 -16.28 18.46
CA PHE A 67 2.86 -17.65 18.78
C PHE A 67 3.46 -17.68 20.20
N LYS A 68 3.40 -18.84 20.85
CA LYS A 68 4.00 -19.00 22.18
C LYS A 68 5.52 -19.10 22.09
N VAL A 69 6.20 -18.34 22.94
CA VAL A 69 7.66 -18.36 23.08
C VAL A 69 8.03 -19.42 24.12
N PRO A 70 8.91 -20.40 23.82
CA PRO A 70 9.36 -21.39 24.80
C PRO A 70 10.02 -20.74 26.02
N LYS A 71 9.82 -21.33 27.20
CA LYS A 71 10.39 -20.78 28.44
C LYS A 71 11.77 -21.36 28.72
N GLY A 72 12.82 -20.61 28.37
CA GLY A 72 14.21 -20.97 28.68
C GLY A 72 14.93 -21.71 27.56
N MET A 73 16.12 -22.27 27.86
CA MET A 73 16.97 -22.92 26.85
C MET A 73 16.58 -24.39 26.57
N ALA A 74 15.92 -25.06 27.51
CA ALA A 74 15.47 -26.44 27.36
C ALA A 74 13.99 -26.45 26.99
N VAL A 75 13.68 -26.92 25.78
CA VAL A 75 12.31 -27.07 25.27
C VAL A 75 11.78 -28.42 25.72
N THR A 76 10.61 -28.44 26.37
CA THR A 76 9.95 -29.71 26.73
C THR A 76 9.34 -30.41 25.51
N GLU A 77 9.00 -31.69 25.61
CA GLU A 77 8.30 -32.39 24.53
C GLU A 77 6.96 -31.71 24.18
N ASP A 78 6.19 -31.31 25.19
CA ASP A 78 4.93 -30.57 25.02
C ASP A 78 5.14 -29.23 24.29
N GLU A 79 6.17 -28.46 24.67
CA GLU A 79 6.50 -27.20 24.00
C GLU A 79 6.93 -27.44 22.55
N LEU A 80 7.67 -28.52 22.28
CA LEU A 80 8.09 -28.88 20.92
C LEU A 80 6.90 -29.27 20.04
N GLU A 81 5.92 -30.00 20.59
CA GLU A 81 4.68 -30.33 19.89
C GLU A 81 3.86 -29.07 19.60
N GLU A 82 3.72 -28.18 20.59
CA GLU A 82 3.02 -26.90 20.40
C GLU A 82 3.71 -26.04 19.35
N MET A 83 5.05 -25.96 19.34
CA MET A 83 5.80 -25.24 18.32
C MET A 83 5.56 -25.78 16.90
N LYS A 84 5.32 -27.09 16.75
CA LYS A 84 5.05 -27.76 15.46
C LYS A 84 3.58 -27.73 15.06
N SER A 85 2.68 -27.46 16.00
CA SER A 85 1.24 -27.40 15.77
C SER A 85 0.84 -26.25 14.82
N GLU A 86 -0.40 -26.27 14.33
CA GLU A 86 -0.94 -25.17 13.55
C GLU A 86 -1.00 -23.89 14.39
N GLY A 87 -0.34 -22.81 13.94
CA GLY A 87 -0.17 -21.58 14.71
C GLY A 87 1.01 -21.58 15.67
N GLY A 88 1.70 -22.71 15.80
CA GLY A 88 2.99 -22.81 16.49
C GLY A 88 4.10 -22.07 15.74
N MET A 89 5.18 -21.72 16.45
CA MET A 89 6.34 -20.99 15.92
C MET A 89 6.90 -21.61 14.61
N MET A 90 6.98 -22.94 14.53
CA MET A 90 7.56 -23.61 13.36
C MET A 90 6.66 -23.51 12.11
N SER A 91 5.35 -23.38 12.29
CA SER A 91 4.42 -23.24 11.16
C SER A 91 4.67 -21.95 10.36
N HIS A 92 5.24 -20.93 11.02
CA HIS A 92 5.49 -19.61 10.45
C HIS A 92 6.78 -19.51 9.61
N TYR A 93 7.66 -20.53 9.59
CA TYR A 93 8.76 -20.57 8.61
C TYR A 93 8.22 -20.58 7.17
N LYS A 94 7.09 -21.25 6.93
CA LYS A 94 6.40 -21.21 5.64
C LYS A 94 5.89 -19.81 5.28
N CYS A 95 5.55 -18.98 6.27
CA CYS A 95 5.18 -17.59 6.02
C CYS A 95 6.40 -16.82 5.48
N TYR A 96 7.58 -17.03 6.05
CA TYR A 96 8.81 -16.37 5.61
C TYR A 96 9.22 -16.78 4.19
N GLU A 97 9.09 -18.06 3.83
CA GLU A 97 9.33 -18.55 2.46
C GLU A 97 8.47 -17.82 1.40
N HIS A 98 7.32 -17.26 1.80
CA HIS A 98 6.39 -16.56 0.93
C HIS A 98 6.38 -15.04 1.18
N LYS A 99 7.35 -14.51 1.95
CA LYS A 99 7.42 -13.09 2.31
C LYS A 99 7.44 -12.18 1.07
N ASP A 100 8.37 -12.42 0.15
CA ASP A 100 8.58 -11.51 -0.99
C ASP A 100 7.35 -11.42 -1.89
N ILE A 101 6.70 -12.55 -2.17
CA ILE A 101 5.48 -12.58 -2.97
C ILE A 101 4.27 -11.99 -2.21
N LYS A 102 4.22 -12.14 -0.87
CA LYS A 102 3.21 -11.49 -0.05
C LYS A 102 3.38 -9.97 -0.06
N GLU A 103 4.61 -9.49 0.14
CA GLU A 103 4.93 -8.06 0.10
C GLU A 103 4.61 -7.48 -1.30
N ALA A 104 4.94 -8.21 -2.37
CA ALA A 104 4.59 -7.80 -3.74
C ALA A 104 3.06 -7.76 -4.00
N TRP A 105 2.30 -8.68 -3.39
CA TRP A 105 0.84 -8.69 -3.46
C TRP A 105 0.23 -7.50 -2.69
N GLU A 106 0.70 -7.25 -1.47
CA GLU A 106 0.24 -6.15 -0.62
C GLU A 106 0.58 -4.79 -1.26
N ASP A 107 1.79 -4.62 -1.78
CA ASP A 107 2.20 -3.45 -2.56
C ASP A 107 1.34 -3.26 -3.81
N ALA A 108 0.97 -4.35 -4.50
CA ALA A 108 0.09 -4.26 -5.66
C ALA A 108 -1.32 -3.76 -5.28
N LEU A 109 -1.87 -4.20 -4.15
CA LEU A 109 -3.14 -3.71 -3.62
C LEU A 109 -3.04 -2.24 -3.21
N GLU A 110 -2.01 -1.89 -2.43
CA GLU A 110 -1.81 -0.54 -1.93
C GLU A 110 -1.63 0.49 -3.06
N LYS A 111 -0.90 0.14 -4.13
CA LYS A 111 -0.77 0.98 -5.34
C LYS A 111 -2.10 1.25 -6.04
N GLY A 112 -3.10 0.41 -5.83
CA GLY A 112 -4.45 0.58 -6.37
C GLY A 112 -5.31 1.55 -5.57
N THR A 113 -5.10 1.61 -4.26
CA THR A 113 -5.93 2.41 -3.34
C THR A 113 -5.52 3.87 -3.27
N LYS A 114 -4.34 4.24 -3.77
CA LYS A 114 -3.81 5.61 -3.73
C LYS A 114 -3.10 6.01 -5.01
N ARG A 115 -2.86 7.31 -5.18
CA ARG A 115 -1.92 7.83 -6.19
C ARG A 115 -0.75 8.51 -5.49
N CYS A 116 0.44 8.30 -6.05
CA CYS A 116 1.66 8.93 -5.54
C CYS A 116 1.89 10.27 -6.23
N CYS A 117 2.33 11.27 -5.46
CA CYS A 117 2.86 12.51 -6.01
C CYS A 117 3.96 12.18 -7.06
N PRO A 118 3.90 12.78 -8.26
CA PRO A 118 4.89 12.52 -9.31
C PRO A 118 6.31 12.96 -8.92
N GLU A 119 6.46 13.90 -7.99
CA GLU A 119 7.74 14.45 -7.55
C GLU A 119 8.30 13.65 -6.36
N CYS A 120 7.68 13.72 -5.17
CA CYS A 120 8.21 13.09 -3.96
C CYS A 120 7.71 11.68 -3.65
N LYS A 121 6.80 11.12 -4.46
CA LYS A 121 6.20 9.77 -4.33
C LYS A 121 5.34 9.51 -3.10
N VAL A 122 5.12 10.50 -2.23
CA VAL A 122 4.15 10.38 -1.12
C VAL A 122 2.77 10.03 -1.69
N GLY A 123 2.17 8.97 -1.14
CA GLY A 123 0.86 8.48 -1.56
C GLY A 123 -0.27 9.26 -0.91
N GLY A 124 -1.30 9.59 -1.68
CA GLY A 124 -2.50 10.25 -1.19
C GLY A 124 -3.75 9.68 -1.86
N VAL A 125 -4.88 9.79 -1.16
CA VAL A 125 -6.21 9.52 -1.70
C VAL A 125 -6.94 10.84 -1.72
N LYS A 126 -7.59 11.15 -2.85
CA LYS A 126 -8.31 12.40 -2.97
C LYS A 126 -9.63 12.37 -2.20
N ASP A 127 -9.90 13.43 -1.45
CA ASP A 127 -11.08 13.63 -0.60
C ASP A 127 -12.18 14.39 -1.33
N ASP A 128 -11.84 15.43 -2.08
CA ASP A 128 -12.72 16.25 -2.92
C ASP A 128 -12.91 15.71 -4.35
N ALA A 129 -13.94 16.24 -5.04
CA ALA A 129 -14.37 15.78 -6.35
C ALA A 129 -13.44 16.16 -7.51
N CYS A 130 -12.63 17.21 -7.36
CA CYS A 130 -11.77 17.72 -8.44
C CYS A 130 -10.70 16.66 -8.82
N THR A 131 -9.95 16.81 -9.91
CA THR A 131 -8.79 15.93 -10.21
C THR A 131 -7.45 16.59 -9.91
N HIS A 132 -7.43 17.86 -9.51
CA HIS A 132 -6.18 18.59 -9.20
C HIS A 132 -5.76 18.37 -7.76
N MET A 133 -4.48 18.08 -7.54
CA MET A 133 -3.88 17.81 -6.24
C MET A 133 -2.72 18.78 -6.01
N ILE A 134 -2.56 19.23 -4.77
CA ILE A 134 -1.33 19.86 -4.28
C ILE A 134 -0.75 18.92 -3.23
N CYS A 135 0.53 18.59 -3.35
CA CYS A 135 1.16 17.67 -2.39
C CYS A 135 1.62 18.42 -1.14
N ASP A 136 1.09 18.09 0.04
CA ASP A 136 1.46 18.75 1.30
C ASP A 136 2.95 18.62 1.66
N ASN A 137 3.63 17.60 1.14
CA ASN A 137 5.05 17.37 1.41
C ASN A 137 6.00 18.20 0.53
N CYS A 138 5.63 18.51 -0.72
CA CYS A 138 6.53 19.17 -1.67
C CYS A 138 5.89 20.30 -2.48
N ASN A 139 4.64 20.65 -2.19
CA ASN A 139 3.81 21.66 -2.86
C ASN A 139 3.68 21.49 -4.38
N THR A 140 4.00 20.31 -4.92
CA THR A 140 3.81 20.05 -6.36
C THR A 140 2.32 20.00 -6.68
N THR A 141 1.89 20.80 -7.66
CA THR A 141 0.57 20.71 -8.29
C THR A 141 0.55 19.62 -9.37
N TRP A 142 -0.44 18.73 -9.35
CA TRP A 142 -0.51 17.58 -10.26
C TRP A 142 -1.95 17.08 -10.47
N CYS A 143 -2.19 16.32 -11.54
CA CYS A 143 -3.49 15.72 -11.81
C CYS A 143 -3.54 14.29 -11.25
N TYR A 144 -4.49 14.02 -10.36
CA TYR A 144 -4.75 12.73 -9.71
C TYR A 144 -5.07 11.61 -10.73
N LEU A 145 -5.82 11.94 -11.79
CA LEU A 145 -6.26 10.96 -12.77
C LEU A 145 -5.08 10.41 -13.58
N CYS A 146 -4.29 11.30 -14.21
CA CYS A 146 -3.15 10.90 -15.05
C CYS A 146 -1.83 10.74 -14.28
N GLY A 147 -1.74 11.26 -13.05
CA GLY A 147 -0.54 11.19 -12.21
C GLY A 147 0.61 12.08 -12.67
N LYS A 148 0.35 13.09 -13.52
CA LYS A 148 1.37 14.01 -14.05
C LYS A 148 1.39 15.31 -13.26
N LYS A 149 2.58 15.87 -13.05
CA LYS A 149 2.74 17.24 -12.53
C LYS A 149 2.24 18.25 -13.54
N GLU A 150 1.80 19.41 -13.08
CA GLU A 150 1.21 20.47 -13.90
C GLU A 150 2.06 20.82 -15.14
N ALA A 151 3.38 20.94 -14.97
CA ALA A 151 4.32 21.22 -16.06
C ALA A 151 4.34 20.14 -17.17
N ASN A 152 3.90 18.92 -16.86
CA ASN A 152 3.90 17.77 -17.78
C ASN A 152 2.48 17.44 -18.30
N CYS A 153 1.45 18.17 -17.86
CA CYS A 153 0.09 18.01 -18.35
C CYS A 153 -0.04 18.65 -19.75
N ASP A 154 -0.75 17.96 -20.65
CA ASP A 154 -1.19 18.59 -21.90
C ASP A 154 -2.22 19.67 -21.56
N LYS A 155 -2.05 20.89 -22.08
CA LYS A 155 -2.91 22.04 -21.76
C LYS A 155 -3.35 22.72 -23.06
N SER A 156 -4.52 23.34 -23.06
CA SER A 156 -5.00 24.21 -24.16
C SER A 156 -4.08 25.42 -24.37
N ASP A 157 -3.63 26.00 -23.27
CA ASP A 157 -2.58 27.01 -23.21
C ASP A 157 -1.35 26.41 -22.50
N PRO A 158 -0.22 26.22 -23.20
CA PRO A 158 1.01 25.70 -22.60
C PRO A 158 1.52 26.50 -21.39
N ASN A 159 1.25 27.81 -21.36
CA ASN A 159 1.65 28.71 -20.26
C ASN A 159 0.56 28.85 -19.18
N GLY A 160 -0.62 28.28 -19.41
CA GLY A 160 -1.72 28.32 -18.45
C GLY A 160 -1.51 27.39 -17.26
N ASN A 161 -2.37 27.52 -16.27
CA ASN A 161 -2.34 26.70 -15.07
C ASN A 161 -2.93 25.30 -15.29
N ILE A 162 -2.96 24.47 -14.24
CA ILE A 162 -3.47 23.09 -14.30
C ILE A 162 -4.90 22.98 -14.85
N TYR A 163 -5.76 23.98 -14.70
CA TYR A 163 -7.15 23.94 -15.20
C TYR A 163 -7.23 23.87 -16.72
N ARG A 164 -6.21 24.37 -17.44
CA ARG A 164 -6.10 24.23 -18.90
C ARG A 164 -5.90 22.78 -19.35
N HIS A 165 -5.60 21.87 -18.42
CA HIS A 165 -5.57 20.44 -18.66
C HIS A 165 -6.96 19.83 -18.86
N ASN A 166 -8.03 20.52 -18.44
CA ASN A 166 -9.40 20.04 -18.57
C ASN A 166 -10.10 20.50 -19.85
N ASP A 167 -9.55 21.51 -20.54
CA ASP A 167 -10.14 22.04 -21.77
C ASP A 167 -10.19 20.96 -22.85
N ASP A 168 -11.36 20.75 -23.46
CA ASP A 168 -11.60 19.73 -24.50
C ASP A 168 -11.17 18.31 -24.10
N TRP A 169 -11.19 17.98 -22.81
CA TRP A 169 -10.74 16.67 -22.32
C TRP A 169 -11.53 15.50 -22.95
N ASN A 170 -12.79 15.73 -23.31
CA ASN A 170 -13.68 14.73 -23.89
C ASN A 170 -13.24 14.33 -25.31
N THR A 171 -12.59 15.21 -26.06
CA THR A 171 -12.09 14.94 -27.43
C THR A 171 -10.57 14.75 -27.48
N ASN A 172 -9.81 15.29 -26.52
CA ASN A 172 -8.36 15.14 -26.45
C ASN A 172 -7.94 14.05 -25.46
N SER A 173 -7.36 12.97 -25.98
CA SER A 173 -6.97 11.81 -25.18
C SER A 173 -5.86 12.05 -24.15
N LYS A 174 -5.11 13.14 -24.30
CA LYS A 174 -4.01 13.53 -23.40
C LYS A 174 -4.46 14.39 -22.22
N ARG A 175 -5.71 14.85 -22.23
CA ARG A 175 -6.32 15.72 -21.23
C ARG A 175 -7.27 14.94 -20.32
N CYS A 176 -7.53 15.46 -19.14
CA CYS A 176 -8.33 14.81 -18.10
C CYS A 176 -9.46 15.73 -17.64
N PRO A 177 -10.63 15.20 -17.28
CA PRO A 177 -11.72 16.04 -16.78
C PRO A 177 -11.38 16.69 -15.45
N MET A 178 -12.14 17.74 -15.14
CA MET A 178 -12.04 18.42 -13.85
C MET A 178 -12.60 17.55 -12.72
N TYR A 179 -13.66 16.77 -12.98
CA TYR A 179 -14.29 15.87 -12.02
C TYR A 179 -14.39 14.45 -12.58
N LEU A 180 -14.26 13.43 -11.73
CA LEU A 180 -14.31 12.03 -12.18
C LEU A 180 -15.68 11.65 -12.78
N THR A 181 -16.76 12.21 -12.25
CA THR A 181 -18.14 12.03 -12.77
C THR A 181 -18.33 12.51 -14.20
N GLN A 182 -17.53 13.48 -14.66
CA GLN A 182 -17.57 13.93 -16.06
C GLN A 182 -17.14 12.83 -17.04
N ILE A 183 -16.35 11.84 -16.60
CA ILE A 183 -15.91 10.73 -17.46
C ILE A 183 -17.12 9.95 -18.02
N GLY A 184 -18.23 9.88 -17.28
CA GLY A 184 -19.47 9.25 -17.74
C GLY A 184 -20.08 9.88 -18.99
N GLN A 185 -19.64 11.08 -19.40
CA GLN A 185 -20.05 11.72 -20.66
C GLN A 185 -19.49 11.03 -21.91
N VAL A 186 -18.39 10.29 -21.78
CA VAL A 186 -17.71 9.59 -22.88
C VAL A 186 -17.53 8.08 -22.61
N ASP A 187 -17.61 7.65 -21.36
CA ASP A 187 -17.43 6.26 -20.94
C ASP A 187 -18.54 5.84 -19.98
N GLU A 188 -19.54 5.12 -20.50
CA GLU A 188 -20.73 4.66 -19.76
C GLU A 188 -20.45 3.80 -18.52
N ARG A 189 -19.21 3.31 -18.35
CA ARG A 189 -18.81 2.54 -17.18
C ARG A 189 -18.67 3.40 -15.92
N TRP A 190 -18.54 4.71 -16.08
CA TRP A 190 -18.35 5.65 -14.99
C TRP A 190 -19.70 6.20 -14.51
N SER A 191 -19.89 6.24 -13.19
CA SER A 191 -21.07 6.90 -12.62
C SER A 191 -21.02 8.41 -12.89
N THR A 192 -22.14 8.97 -13.33
CA THR A 192 -22.37 10.42 -13.40
C THR A 192 -23.12 10.95 -12.18
N ALA A 193 -23.56 10.05 -11.27
CA ALA A 193 -24.46 10.39 -10.17
C ALA A 193 -23.73 10.72 -8.86
N SER A 194 -22.56 10.12 -8.63
CA SER A 194 -21.79 10.28 -7.39
C SER A 194 -20.28 10.29 -7.65
N ASP A 195 -19.59 11.24 -7.04
CA ASP A 195 -18.12 11.31 -7.08
C ASP A 195 -17.49 10.15 -6.31
N GLU A 196 -18.13 9.66 -5.25
CA GLU A 196 -17.71 8.48 -4.50
C GLU A 196 -17.76 7.22 -5.36
N GLU A 197 -18.82 7.02 -6.15
CA GLU A 197 -18.93 5.90 -7.07
C GLU A 197 -17.88 5.99 -8.19
N ALA A 198 -17.71 7.16 -8.80
CA ALA A 198 -16.68 7.40 -9.82
C ALA A 198 -15.26 7.18 -9.25
N LYS A 199 -15.00 7.64 -8.03
CA LYS A 199 -13.74 7.43 -7.31
C LYS A 199 -13.51 5.96 -6.98
N ALA A 200 -14.52 5.26 -6.49
CA ALA A 200 -14.44 3.82 -6.22
C ALA A 200 -14.13 3.04 -7.49
N PHE A 201 -14.78 3.38 -8.61
CA PHE A 201 -14.49 2.77 -9.91
C PHE A 201 -13.06 3.07 -10.41
N PHE A 202 -12.59 4.31 -10.25
CA PHE A 202 -11.21 4.66 -10.56
C PHE A 202 -10.20 3.81 -9.78
N HIS A 203 -10.38 3.70 -8.46
CA HIS A 203 -9.50 2.88 -7.62
C HIS A 203 -9.60 1.39 -7.92
N LYS A 204 -10.78 0.90 -8.30
CA LYS A 204 -10.94 -0.47 -8.82
C LYS A 204 -10.08 -0.69 -10.07
N LEU A 205 -10.13 0.23 -11.04
CA LEU A 205 -9.32 0.16 -12.26
C LEU A 205 -7.81 0.17 -11.95
N LEU A 206 -7.36 1.05 -11.05
CA LEU A 206 -5.96 1.11 -10.63
C LEU A 206 -5.49 -0.16 -9.94
N THR A 207 -6.30 -0.66 -8.99
CA THR A 207 -6.04 -1.92 -8.28
C THR A 207 -5.92 -3.06 -9.26
N TYR A 208 -6.85 -3.18 -10.21
CA TYR A 208 -6.84 -4.25 -11.20
C TYR A 208 -5.65 -4.12 -12.15
N LYS A 209 -5.27 -2.90 -12.54
CA LYS A 209 -4.06 -2.67 -13.34
C LYS A 209 -2.80 -3.10 -12.61
N SER A 210 -2.70 -2.77 -11.32
CA SER A 210 -1.59 -3.17 -10.46
C SER A 210 -1.51 -4.69 -10.28
N LEU A 211 -2.64 -5.33 -9.99
CA LEU A 211 -2.75 -6.79 -9.87
C LEU A 211 -2.44 -7.52 -11.18
N LYS A 212 -2.86 -6.97 -12.33
CA LYS A 212 -2.49 -7.53 -13.64
C LYS A 212 -0.97 -7.51 -13.84
N ASN A 213 -0.28 -6.49 -13.34
CA ASN A 213 1.19 -6.44 -13.37
C ASN A 213 1.81 -7.44 -12.39
N PHE A 214 1.23 -7.63 -11.20
CA PHE A 214 1.63 -8.69 -10.27
C PHE A 214 1.54 -10.07 -10.93
N PHE A 215 0.41 -10.41 -11.53
CA PHE A 215 0.22 -11.71 -12.21
C PHE A 215 1.04 -11.90 -13.49
N LYS A 216 1.56 -10.82 -14.10
CA LYS A 216 2.54 -10.92 -15.18
C LYS A 216 3.92 -11.32 -14.68
N LYS A 217 4.29 -10.88 -13.47
CA LYS A 217 5.59 -11.15 -12.84
C LYS A 217 5.61 -12.47 -12.07
N HIS A 218 4.50 -12.82 -11.43
CA HIS A 218 4.38 -13.99 -10.57
C HIS A 218 3.49 -15.06 -11.21
N LYS A 219 3.94 -16.32 -11.17
CA LYS A 219 3.23 -17.44 -11.79
C LYS A 219 1.96 -17.76 -10.99
N SER A 220 0.91 -18.23 -11.67
CA SER A 220 -0.35 -18.60 -11.00
C SER A 220 -0.18 -19.66 -9.91
N LYS A 221 0.84 -20.53 -10.02
CA LYS A 221 1.17 -21.53 -8.97
C LYS A 221 1.66 -20.85 -7.68
N GLU A 222 2.48 -19.81 -7.79
CA GLU A 222 3.02 -19.06 -6.65
C GLU A 222 1.89 -18.36 -5.90
N PHE A 223 0.97 -17.70 -6.63
CA PHE A 223 -0.22 -17.09 -6.04
C PHE A 223 -1.14 -18.13 -5.37
N LYS A 224 -1.36 -19.31 -5.99
CA LYS A 224 -2.14 -20.38 -5.35
C LYS A 224 -1.50 -20.85 -4.05
N ASN A 225 -0.19 -20.96 -4.00
CA ASN A 225 0.53 -21.31 -2.77
C ASN A 225 0.40 -20.19 -1.73
N LEU A 226 0.49 -18.93 -2.16
CA LEU A 226 0.27 -17.77 -1.29
C LEU A 226 -1.11 -17.82 -0.62
N CYS A 227 -2.18 -18.08 -1.38
CA CYS A 227 -3.53 -18.21 -0.84
C CYS A 227 -3.69 -19.35 0.17
N LYS A 228 -2.93 -20.43 0.04
CA LYS A 228 -2.93 -21.54 1.01
C LYS A 228 -2.26 -21.14 2.32
N VAL A 229 -1.16 -20.40 2.25
CA VAL A 229 -0.39 -19.97 3.42
C VAL A 229 -1.09 -18.80 4.13
N PHE A 230 -1.70 -17.90 3.36
CA PHE A 230 -2.37 -16.71 3.88
C PHE A 230 -3.84 -16.68 3.42
N PRO A 231 -4.79 -17.20 4.24
CA PRO A 231 -6.21 -17.14 3.91
C PRO A 231 -6.75 -15.71 3.70
N SER A 232 -6.13 -14.70 4.31
CA SER A 232 -6.46 -13.28 4.07
C SER A 232 -6.20 -12.86 2.61
N VAL A 233 -5.21 -13.46 1.95
CA VAL A 233 -4.97 -13.26 0.52
C VAL A 233 -6.09 -13.92 -0.27
N ALA A 234 -6.52 -15.14 0.08
CA ALA A 234 -7.63 -15.79 -0.62
C ALA A 234 -8.95 -15.00 -0.51
N ASN A 235 -9.16 -14.35 0.64
CA ASN A 235 -10.37 -13.60 0.97
C ASN A 235 -10.23 -12.10 0.71
N HIS A 236 -9.45 -11.70 -0.31
CA HIS A 236 -9.18 -10.29 -0.63
C HIS A 236 -10.40 -9.51 -1.18
N GLY A 237 -11.56 -10.15 -1.37
CA GLY A 237 -12.80 -9.48 -1.82
C GLY A 237 -12.80 -8.99 -3.27
N LEU A 238 -11.87 -9.46 -4.12
CA LEU A 238 -11.81 -9.07 -5.54
C LEU A 238 -12.20 -10.26 -6.42
N ASP A 239 -12.88 -10.00 -7.53
CA ASP A 239 -13.16 -11.05 -8.50
C ASP A 239 -12.00 -11.17 -9.50
N LEU A 240 -11.16 -12.20 -9.32
CA LEU A 240 -10.05 -12.49 -10.23
C LEU A 240 -10.52 -12.92 -11.64
N LYS A 241 -11.77 -13.37 -11.80
CA LYS A 241 -12.37 -13.62 -13.12
C LYS A 241 -12.76 -12.30 -13.79
N GLU A 242 -13.25 -11.34 -13.02
CA GLU A 242 -13.45 -9.97 -13.50
C GLU A 242 -12.12 -9.35 -13.95
N LEU A 243 -11.07 -9.44 -13.13
CA LEU A 243 -9.73 -8.94 -13.46
C LEU A 243 -9.21 -9.36 -14.85
N LYS A 244 -9.48 -10.60 -15.26
CA LYS A 244 -9.07 -11.12 -16.57
C LYS A 244 -9.84 -10.52 -17.73
N ARG A 245 -11.11 -10.19 -17.52
CA ARG A 245 -12.05 -9.73 -18.55
C ARG A 245 -12.16 -8.21 -18.62
N MET A 246 -11.88 -7.53 -17.51
CA MET A 246 -12.05 -6.09 -17.39
C MET A 246 -11.10 -5.33 -18.32
N ASP A 247 -11.64 -4.38 -19.06
CA ASP A 247 -10.86 -3.40 -19.79
C ASP A 247 -10.33 -2.34 -18.80
N LEU A 248 -9.00 -2.28 -18.67
CA LEU A 248 -8.30 -1.43 -17.71
C LEU A 248 -7.87 -0.08 -18.31
N THR A 249 -8.38 0.25 -19.49
CA THR A 249 -8.29 1.61 -20.03
C THR A 249 -9.05 2.55 -19.09
N ILE A 250 -8.40 3.61 -18.63
CA ILE A 250 -8.97 4.52 -17.62
C ILE A 250 -10.20 5.23 -18.18
N ILE A 251 -10.06 5.88 -19.35
CA ILE A 251 -11.17 6.52 -20.06
C ILE A 251 -11.29 5.87 -21.45
N LYS A 252 -12.47 5.35 -21.77
CA LYS A 252 -12.86 5.03 -23.15
C LYS A 252 -13.46 6.28 -23.78
N ARG A 253 -12.99 6.62 -24.97
CA ARG A 253 -13.53 7.69 -25.81
C ARG A 253 -13.93 7.09 -27.13
#